data_AF-A0A074IWF1-F1
#
_entry.id   AF-A0A074IWF1-F1
#
_cell.length_a   1.000
_cell.length_b   1.000
_cell.length_c   1.000
_cell.angle_alpha   90.00
_cell.angle_beta   90.00
_cell.angle_gamma   90.00
#
_symmetry.space_group_name_H-M   'P 1'
#
loop_
_entity.id
_entity.type
_entity.pdbx_description
1 polymer ?
#
loop_
_entity_poly.entity_id
_entity_poly.type
_entity_poly.pdbx_seq_one_letter_code
_entity_poly.pdbx_strand_id
1 'polypeptide(L)'
;MKSLKHGIIQDKRGNVMRAVFGIDVSKTSSEVAILVNCEKVPGYTILNDASLLGDLKTVHNPEIIFETTGFYSRRLQAFLEEYSYAYTQLNPLEAKK
;
A
#
# COMPACT_ATOMS: atom_id res chain seq x y z
N MET A 1 -16.96 8.13 -11.52
CA MET A 1 -16.28 7.06 -10.77
C MET A 1 -17.20 5.86 -10.77
N LYS A 2 -16.79 4.69 -11.26
CA LYS A 2 -17.59 3.47 -11.16
C LYS A 2 -16.78 2.39 -10.44
N SER A 3 -17.26 2.08 -9.25
CA SER A 3 -17.23 0.83 -8.50
C SER A 3 -15.89 0.20 -8.08
N LEU A 4 -15.64 0.31 -6.77
CA LEU A 4 -14.75 -0.49 -5.92
C LEU A 4 -15.21 -1.95 -5.77
N LYS A 5 -15.48 -2.66 -6.87
CA LYS A 5 -15.88 -4.08 -6.79
C LYS A 5 -15.15 -4.92 -7.83
N HIS A 6 -14.26 -5.77 -7.31
CA HIS A 6 -13.66 -6.93 -7.95
C HIS A 6 -12.75 -6.67 -9.16
N GLY A 7 -11.44 -6.73 -8.89
CA GLY A 7 -10.43 -7.15 -9.86
C GLY A 7 -10.04 -6.10 -10.90
N ILE A 8 -8.80 -5.61 -10.77
CA ILE A 8 -8.11 -4.71 -11.70
C ILE A 8 -8.77 -3.32 -11.76
N ILE A 9 -8.16 -2.34 -11.09
CA ILE A 9 -8.47 -0.95 -11.37
C ILE A 9 -8.09 -0.69 -12.85
N GLN A 10 -9.11 -0.55 -13.69
CA GLN A 10 -8.98 -0.11 -15.08
C GLN A 10 -9.62 1.26 -15.23
N ASP A 11 -9.00 2.14 -16.01
CA ASP A 11 -9.64 3.41 -16.35
C ASP A 11 -10.86 3.17 -17.25
N LYS A 12 -11.61 4.24 -17.57
CA LYS A 12 -12.79 4.15 -18.46
C LYS A 12 -12.48 3.60 -19.86
N ARG A 13 -11.20 3.49 -20.24
CA ARG A 13 -10.70 3.03 -21.53
C ARG A 13 -10.12 1.61 -21.46
N GLY A 14 -10.14 0.97 -20.29
CA GLY A 14 -9.61 -0.38 -20.10
C GLY A 14 -8.10 -0.43 -19.81
N ASN A 15 -7.44 0.71 -19.58
CA ASN A 15 -6.02 0.73 -19.25
C ASN A 15 -5.83 0.28 -17.80
N VAL A 16 -4.88 -0.63 -17.57
CA VAL A 16 -4.48 -1.04 -16.23
C VAL A 16 -3.96 0.18 -15.48
N MET A 17 -4.60 0.54 -14.37
CA MET A 17 -4.20 1.68 -13.56
C MET A 17 -3.07 1.26 -12.62
N ARG A 18 -1.93 1.93 -12.75
CA ARG A 18 -0.80 1.79 -11.81
C ARG A 18 -1.22 2.31 -10.43
N ALA A 19 -1.07 1.48 -9.40
CA ALA A 19 -1.39 1.85 -8.02
C ALA A 19 -0.14 1.77 -7.13
N VAL A 20 0.09 2.82 -6.34
CA VAL A 20 1.17 2.90 -5.37
C VAL A 20 0.57 3.06 -3.98
N PHE A 21 1.01 2.23 -3.03
CA PHE A 21 0.65 2.28 -1.62
C PHE A 21 1.88 2.76 -0.85
N GLY A 22 1.79 3.96 -0.30
CA GLY A 22 2.75 4.48 0.68
C GLY A 22 2.26 4.16 2.09
N ILE A 23 3.05 3.47 2.89
CA ILE A 23 2.66 3.06 4.25
C ILE A 23 3.65 3.64 5.25
N ASP A 24 3.18 4.50 6.15
CA ASP A 24 3.96 4.92 7.33
C ASP A 24 3.59 4.01 8.50
N VAL A 25 4.55 3.19 8.94
CA VAL A 25 4.34 2.18 9.98
C VAL A 25 4.75 2.71 11.35
N SER A 26 3.76 2.89 12.23
CA SER A 26 3.98 3.25 13.63
C SER A 26 3.78 2.05 14.57
N LYS A 27 3.91 2.27 15.89
CA LYS A 27 3.82 1.23 16.92
C LYS A 27 2.47 0.50 16.94
N THR A 28 1.37 1.23 16.79
CA THR A 28 0.00 0.71 16.99
C THR A 28 -0.81 0.67 15.70
N SER A 29 -0.52 1.57 14.78
CA SER A 29 -1.26 1.76 13.54
C SER A 29 -0.34 2.13 12.40
N SER A 30 -0.79 1.95 11.17
CA SER A 30 -0.09 2.41 9.97
C SER A 30 -0.98 3.35 9.18
N GLU A 31 -0.43 4.44 8.68
CA GLU A 31 -1.11 5.32 7.74
C GLU A 31 -0.84 4.85 6.31
N VAL A 32 -1.88 4.76 5.50
CA VAL A 32 -1.83 4.30 4.12
C VAL A 32 -2.22 5.44 3.21
N ALA A 33 -1.29 5.90 2.38
CA ALA A 33 -1.54 6.79 1.26
C ALA A 33 -1.62 5.97 -0.04
N ILE A 34 -2.59 6.29 -0.90
CA ILE A 34 -2.77 5.58 -2.17
C ILE A 34 -2.72 6.58 -3.31
N LEU A 35 -1.93 6.25 -4.32
CA LEU A 35 -1.84 6.97 -5.58
C LEU A 35 -2.28 6.03 -6.71
N VAL A 36 -3.21 6.46 -7.56
CA VAL A 36 -3.66 5.69 -8.71
C VAL A 36 -3.48 6.53 -9.96
N ASN A 37 -2.66 6.08 -10.91
CA ASN A 37 -2.32 6.81 -12.13
C ASN A 37 -1.90 8.28 -11.87
N CYS A 38 -1.06 8.49 -10.86
CA CYS A 38 -0.61 9.81 -10.39
C CYS A 38 -1.72 10.70 -9.77
N GLU A 39 -2.93 10.20 -9.58
CA GLU A 39 -3.99 10.87 -8.83
C GLU A 39 -4.05 10.35 -7.39
N LYS A 40 -4.03 11.27 -6.42
CA LYS A 40 -4.15 10.94 -5.00
C LYS A 40 -5.59 10.54 -4.71
N VAL A 41 -5.79 9.34 -4.17
CA VAL A 41 -7.07 8.94 -3.59
C VAL A 41 -7.02 9.09 -2.06
N PRO A 42 -8.18 9.16 -1.37
CA PRO A 42 -8.19 9.24 0.08
C PRO A 42 -7.43 8.07 0.72
N GLY A 43 -6.47 8.40 1.58
CA GLY A 43 -5.77 7.43 2.42
C GLY A 43 -6.59 7.06 3.65
N TYR A 44 -6.07 6.14 4.46
CA TYR A 44 -6.70 5.71 5.71
C TYR A 44 -5.67 5.17 6.69
N THR A 45 -6.07 5.05 7.96
CA THR A 45 -5.27 4.42 9.00
C THR A 45 -5.73 2.98 9.20
N ILE A 46 -4.79 2.05 9.20
CA ILE A 46 -5.02 0.65 9.61
C ILE A 46 -4.43 0.42 10.99
N LEU A 47 -5.04 -0.46 11.78
CA LEU A 47 -4.35 -1.05 12.90
C LEU A 47 -3.32 -2.07 12.37
N ASN A 48 -2.19 -2.23 13.06
CA ASN A 48 -1.14 -3.14 12.59
C ASN A 48 -1.57 -4.63 12.58
N ASP A 49 -2.70 -4.96 13.22
CA ASP A 49 -3.31 -6.28 13.19
C ASP A 49 -4.36 -6.47 12.07
N ALA A 50 -4.79 -5.39 11.43
CA ALA A 50 -5.73 -5.40 10.32
C ALA A 50 -5.05 -5.78 8.99
N SER A 51 -5.77 -6.47 8.12
CA SER A 51 -5.24 -7.02 6.87
C SER A 51 -5.39 -6.04 5.70
N LEU A 52 -4.26 -5.68 5.06
CA LEU A 52 -4.21 -4.92 3.80
C LEU A 52 -4.64 -5.74 2.58
N LEU A 53 -4.86 -7.06 2.74
CA LEU A 53 -5.07 -7.99 1.64
C LEU A 53 -6.31 -7.65 0.80
N GLY A 54 -7.37 -7.14 1.45
CA GLY A 54 -8.60 -6.75 0.77
C GLY A 54 -8.32 -5.66 -0.26
N ASP A 55 -7.58 -4.63 0.13
CA ASP A 55 -7.27 -3.48 -0.71
C ASP A 55 -6.26 -3.83 -1.80
N LEU A 56 -5.19 -4.56 -1.45
CA LEU A 56 -4.16 -4.99 -2.40
C LEU A 56 -4.71 -5.95 -3.48
N LYS A 57 -5.80 -6.68 -3.22
CA LYS A 57 -6.48 -7.51 -4.22
C LYS A 57 -7.35 -6.71 -5.21
N THR A 58 -7.68 -5.45 -4.89
CA THR A 58 -8.48 -4.61 -5.79
C THR A 58 -7.65 -4.05 -6.95
N VAL A 59 -6.33 -4.04 -6.80
CA VAL A 59 -5.34 -3.48 -7.71
C VAL A 59 -4.51 -4.58 -8.32
N HIS A 60 -4.12 -4.41 -9.59
CA HIS A 60 -3.24 -5.36 -10.26
C HIS A 60 -1.79 -4.92 -10.08
N ASN A 61 -0.96 -5.81 -9.53
CA ASN A 61 0.48 -5.59 -9.31
C ASN A 61 0.80 -4.24 -8.62
N PRO A 62 0.30 -4.01 -7.40
CA PRO A 62 0.54 -2.76 -6.68
C PRO A 62 2.02 -2.59 -6.36
N GLU A 63 2.47 -1.34 -6.42
CA GLU A 63 3.76 -0.95 -5.84
C GLU A 63 3.56 -0.58 -4.38
N ILE A 64 4.31 -1.23 -3.50
CA ILE A 64 4.20 -1.03 -2.06
C ILE A 64 5.50 -0.44 -1.56
N ILE A 65 5.41 0.73 -0.94
CA ILE A 65 6.53 1.46 -0.36
C ILE A 65 6.17 1.75 1.09
N PHE A 66 7.05 1.44 2.02
CA PHE A 66 6.79 1.76 3.42
C PHE A 66 8.02 2.29 4.14
N GLU A 67 7.79 3.19 5.08
CA GLU A 67 8.81 3.63 6.05
C GLU A 67 8.47 3.10 7.44
N THR A 68 9.51 2.89 8.25
CA THR A 68 9.32 2.38 9.61
C THR A 68 10.44 2.85 10.53
N THR A 69 10.07 3.28 11.73
CA THR A 69 11.05 3.61 12.77
C THR A 69 11.25 2.39 13.67
N GLY A 70 12.22 1.51 13.37
CA GLY A 70 12.61 0.38 14.21
C GLY A 70 11.96 -0.96 13.86
N PHE A 71 11.61 -1.77 14.87
CA PHE A 71 11.19 -3.18 14.72
C PHE A 71 9.76 -3.37 14.18
N TYR A 72 8.99 -2.30 13.99
CA TYR A 72 7.55 -2.38 13.73
C TYR A 72 7.23 -2.83 12.29
N SER A 73 8.19 -2.81 11.36
CA SER A 73 8.00 -3.34 10.00
C SER A 73 7.87 -4.85 9.91
N ARG A 74 8.36 -5.62 10.89
CA ARG A 74 8.48 -7.08 10.76
C ARG A 74 7.15 -7.75 10.44
N ARG A 75 6.06 -7.28 11.04
CA ARG A 75 4.72 -7.82 10.80
C ARG A 75 4.23 -7.51 9.39
N LEU A 76 4.44 -6.27 8.93
CA LEU A 76 4.10 -5.87 7.56
C LEU A 76 4.95 -6.62 6.54
N GLN A 77 6.26 -6.78 6.77
CA GLN A 77 7.16 -7.54 5.91
C GLN A 77 6.76 -9.01 5.81
N ALA A 78 6.54 -9.67 6.94
CA ALA A 78 6.11 -11.06 6.96
C ALA A 78 4.78 -11.24 6.21
N PHE A 79 3.83 -10.32 6.39
CA PHE A 79 2.58 -10.31 5.63
C PHE A 79 2.83 -10.16 4.12
N LEU A 80 3.65 -9.19 3.69
CA LEU A 80 3.92 -8.98 2.26
C LEU A 80 4.64 -10.19 1.64
N GLU A 81 5.56 -10.81 2.37
CA GLU A 81 6.27 -12.02 1.95
C GLU A 81 5.34 -13.24 1.87
N GLU A 82 4.48 -13.44 2.87
CA GLU A 82 3.49 -14.52 2.91
C GLU A 82 2.55 -14.48 1.69
N TYR A 83 2.13 -13.28 1.29
CA TYR A 83 1.26 -13.07 0.13
C TYR A 83 2.02 -12.77 -1.17
N SER A 84 3.35 -12.89 -1.18
CA SER A 84 4.22 -12.69 -2.36
C SER A 84 4.09 -11.31 -3.02
N TYR A 85 3.89 -10.27 -2.22
CA TYR A 85 3.93 -8.88 -2.68
C TYR A 85 5.35 -8.33 -2.64
N ALA A 86 5.80 -7.78 -3.76
CA ALA A 86 7.04 -7.00 -3.80
C ALA A 86 6.87 -5.68 -3.04
N TYR A 87 7.92 -5.27 -2.32
CA TYR A 87 7.90 -4.04 -1.56
C TYR A 87 9.26 -3.34 -1.54
N THR A 88 9.23 -2.03 -1.31
CA THR A 88 10.41 -1.22 -1.02
C THR A 88 10.30 -0.65 0.38
N GLN A 89 11.23 -1.03 1.25
CA GLN A 89 11.35 -0.41 2.57
C GLN A 89 12.26 0.82 2.45
N LEU A 90 11.75 2.00 2.80
CA LEU A 90 12.54 3.22 2.89
C LEU A 90 13.24 3.29 4.25
N ASN A 91 14.47 3.79 4.24
CA ASN A 91 15.15 4.19 5.46
C ASN A 91 14.62 5.58 5.88
N PRO A 92 14.02 5.74 7.08
CA PRO A 92 13.51 7.03 7.53
C PRO A 92 14.58 8.13 7.58
N LEU A 93 15.85 7.75 7.67
CA LEU A 93 16.98 8.68 7.64
C LEU A 93 17.31 9.17 6.22
N GLU A 94 16.96 8.40 5.18
CA GLU A 94 17.18 8.79 3.78
C GLU A 94 15.97 9.53 3.18
N ALA A 95 14.75 9.23 3.64
CA ALA A 95 13.52 9.87 3.15
C ALA A 95 13.40 11.37 3.48
N LYS A 96 14.25 11.90 4.38
CA LYS A 96 14.26 13.30 4.82
C LYS A 96 15.17 14.24 4.02
N LYS A 97 15.74 13.80 2.88
CA LYS A 97 16.59 14.63 2.03
C LYS A 97 15.81 15.46 1.01
#